data_AF-A0A101DB23-F1
#
_entry.id   AF-A0A101DB23-F1
#
_cell.length_a   1.000
_cell.length_b   1.000
_cell.length_c   1.000
_cell.angle_alpha   90.00
_cell.angle_beta   90.00
_cell.angle_gamma   90.00
#
_symmetry.space_group_name_H-M   'P 1'
#
loop_
_entity.id
_entity.type
_entity.pdbx_description
1 polymer ?
#
loop_
_entity_poly.entity_id
_entity_poly.type
_entity_poly.pdbx_seq_one_letter_code
_entity_poly.pdbx_strand_id
1 'polypeptide(L)' 'MARRTKAEAQATRALILDAAEQVFHAQGVSHASLAEVAKAAGVSRGAIYWHFENKIDLFQAML' A
#
# COMPACT_ATOMS: atom_id res chain seq x y z
N MET A 1 -8.18 -17.70 10.58
CA MET A 1 -7.54 -16.41 10.96
C MET A 1 -8.64 -15.43 11.32
N ALA A 2 -8.55 -14.75 12.47
CA ALA A 2 -9.56 -13.78 12.89
C ALA A 2 -9.65 -12.61 11.89
N ARG A 3 -10.86 -12.15 11.59
CA ARG A 3 -11.07 -10.96 10.75
C ARG A 3 -10.43 -9.77 11.46
N ARG A 4 -9.50 -9.07 10.79
CA ARG A 4 -8.92 -7.83 11.31
C ARG A 4 -10.04 -6.84 11.64
N THR A 5 -9.89 -6.14 12.75
CA THR A 5 -10.79 -5.05 13.15
C THR A 5 -10.69 -3.90 12.15
N LYS A 6 -11.71 -3.05 12.13
CA LYS A 6 -11.72 -1.84 11.28
C LYS A 6 -10.53 -0.91 11.58
N ALA A 7 -10.11 -0.83 12.85
CA ALA A 7 -8.96 -0.03 13.27
C ALA A 7 -7.63 -0.58 12.71
N GLU A 8 -7.41 -1.89 12.80
CA GLU A 8 -6.20 -2.53 12.25
C GLU A 8 -6.13 -2.41 10.73
N ALA A 9 -7.29 -2.51 10.05
CA ALA A 9 -7.41 -2.24 8.63
C ALA A 9 -7.00 -0.80 8.29
N GLN A 10 -7.51 0.18 9.03
CA GLN A 10 -7.18 1.60 8.80
C GLN A 10 -5.68 1.87 9.01
N ALA A 11 -5.09 1.29 10.06
CA ALA A 11 -3.66 1.40 10.33
C ALA A 11 -2.81 0.76 9.22
N THR A 12 -3.21 -0.42 8.74
CA THR A 12 -2.54 -1.07 7.60
C THR A 12 -2.62 -0.22 6.34
N ARG A 13 -3.78 0.40 6.08
CA ARG A 13 -3.95 1.31 4.94
C ARG A 13 -3.01 2.51 5.02
N ALA A 14 -2.87 3.12 6.20
CA ALA A 14 -1.95 4.23 6.41
C ALA A 14 -0.49 3.82 6.15
N LEU A 15 -0.04 2.69 6.70
CA LEU A 15 1.31 2.16 6.46
C LEU A 15 1.61 1.94 4.97
N ILE A 16 0.61 1.48 4.21
CA ILE A 16 0.75 1.28 2.76
C ILE A 16 0.92 2.62 2.04
N LEU A 17 0.18 3.66 2.43
CA LEU A 17 0.27 4.98 1.81
C LEU A 17 1.62 5.66 2.11
N ASP A 18 2.09 5.59 3.35
CA ASP A 18 3.41 6.13 3.74
C ASP A 18 4.54 5.44 2.96
N ALA A 19 4.46 4.11 2.82
CA ALA A 19 5.43 3.35 2.02
C ALA A 19 5.32 3.66 0.53
N ALA A 20 4.10 3.88 0.01
CA ALA A 20 3.88 4.24 -1.37
C ALA A 20 4.53 5.58 -1.71
N GLU A 21 4.39 6.58 -0.82
CA GLU A 21 5.07 7.86 -0.94
C GLU A 21 6.59 7.69 -1.09
N GLN A 22 7.22 6.92 -0.20
CA GLN A 22 8.66 6.68 -0.24
C GLN A 22 9.10 5.99 -1.53
N VAL A 23 8.39 4.95 -1.96
CA VAL A 23 8.72 4.19 -3.17
C VAL A 23 8.49 5.06 -4.42
N PHE A 24 7.36 5.75 -4.51
CA PHE A 24 7.05 6.61 -5.65
C PHE A 24 8.02 7.80 -5.75
N HIS A 25 8.45 8.37 -4.62
CA HIS A 25 9.46 9.42 -4.60
C HIS A 25 10.84 8.91 -5.05
N ALA A 26 11.23 7.68 -4.69
CA ALA A 26 12.56 7.14 -4.98
C ALA A 26 12.77 6.75 -6.46
N GLN A 27 11.76 6.17 -7.11
CA GLN A 27 11.91 5.64 -8.49
C GLN A 27 10.84 6.12 -9.49
N GLY A 28 9.93 6.99 -9.06
CA GLY A 28 8.81 7.46 -9.86
C GLY A 28 7.67 6.43 -9.95
N VAL A 29 6.45 6.93 -10.10
CA VAL A 29 5.22 6.11 -10.12
C VAL A 29 5.26 5.04 -11.21
N SER A 30 5.79 5.35 -12.40
CA SER A 30 5.84 4.40 -13.53
C SER A 30 6.67 3.15 -13.23
N HIS A 31 7.79 3.30 -12.53
CA HIS A 31 8.73 2.19 -12.23
C HIS A 31 8.41 1.48 -10.92
N ALA A 32 7.59 2.08 -10.05
CA ALA A 32 7.14 1.43 -8.83
C ALA A 32 6.13 0.30 -9.08
N SER A 33 6.10 -0.67 -8.18
CA SER A 33 5.16 -1.78 -8.15
C SER A 33 4.52 -1.94 -6.78
N LEU A 34 3.31 -2.53 -6.74
CA LEU A 34 2.64 -2.88 -5.49
C LEU A 34 3.47 -3.87 -4.65
N ALA A 35 4.32 -4.68 -5.27
CA ALA A 35 5.20 -5.61 -4.55
C ALA A 35 6.29 -4.87 -3.76
N GLU A 36 6.90 -3.83 -4.34
CA GLU A 36 7.88 -2.99 -3.66
C GLU A 36 7.24 -2.18 -2.54
N VAL A 37 6.04 -1.62 -2.76
CA VAL A 37 5.28 -0.94 -1.70
C VAL A 37 4.96 -1.89 -0.56
N ALA A 38 4.50 -3.11 -0.85
CA ALA A 38 4.21 -4.10 0.19
C ALA A 38 5.46 -4.44 1.02
N LYS A 39 6.61 -4.61 0.35
CA LYS A 39 7.90 -4.85 1.00
C LYS A 39 8.30 -3.67 1.89
N ALA A 40 8.16 -2.43 1.40
CA ALA A 40 8.48 -1.22 2.16
C ALA A 40 7.55 -1.02 3.37
N ALA A 41 6.26 -1.31 3.22
CA ALA A 41 5.28 -1.25 4.30
C ALA A 41 5.37 -2.42 5.30
N GLY A 42 6.19 -3.45 5.04
CA GLY A 42 6.29 -4.64 5.88
C GLY A 42 5.01 -5.49 5.90
N VAL A 43 4.22 -5.45 4.83
CA VAL A 43 2.96 -6.20 4.69
C VAL A 43 3.02 -7.22 3.57
N SER A 44 2.07 -8.16 3.54
CA SER A 44 1.95 -9.08 2.41
C SER A 44 1.37 -8.38 1.19
N ARG A 45 1.67 -8.89 -0.02
CA ARG A 45 1.03 -8.40 -1.26
C ARG A 45 -0.50 -8.51 -1.20
N GLY A 46 -1.02 -9.58 -0.59
CA GLY A 46 -2.46 -9.77 -0.40
C GLY A 46 -3.10 -8.70 0.49
N ALA A 47 -2.36 -8.17 1.47
CA ALA A 47 -2.84 -7.05 2.28
C ALA A 47 -2.98 -5.76 1.46
N ILE A 48 -2.08 -5.50 0.51
CA ILE A 48 -2.26 -4.38 -0.42
C ILE A 48 -3.50 -4.58 -1.29
N TYR A 49 -3.68 -5.74 -1.91
CA TYR A 49 -4.84 -5.99 -2.78
C TYR A 49 -6.19 -5.94 -2.04
N TRP A 50 -6.18 -6.09 -0.71
CA TRP A 50 -7.38 -5.87 0.10
C TRP A 50 -7.78 -4.39 0.21
N HIS A 51 -6.80 -3.48 0.09
CA HIS A 51 -6.99 -2.03 0.20
C HIS A 51 -7.04 -1.32 -1.14
N PHE A 52 -6.26 -1.80 -2.12
CA PHE A 52 -6.07 -1.15 -3.39
C PHE A 52 -6.06 -2.17 -4.52
N GLU A 53 -6.91 -1.96 -5.53
CA GLU A 53 -7.04 -2.91 -6.64
C GLU A 53 -5.77 -2.95 -7.51
N ASN A 54 -5.14 -1.79 -7.70
CA ASN A 54 -3.97 -1.63 -8.54
C ASN A 54 -3.13 -0.40 -8.12
N LYS A 55 -2.00 -0.18 -8.80
CA LYS A 55 -1.10 0.95 -8.52
C LYS A 55 -1.75 2.31 -8.75
N ILE A 56 -2.68 2.42 -9.70
CA ILE A 56 -3.38 3.68 -10.00
C ILE A 56 -4.32 4.03 -8.85
N ASP A 57 -5.08 3.07 -8.34
CA ASP A 57 -5.96 3.26 -7.18
C ASP A 57 -5.18 3.65 -5.92
N LEU A 58 -4.02 3.02 -5.67
CA LEU A 58 -3.10 3.43 -4.61
C LEU A 58 -2.61 4.87 -4.79
N PHE A 59 -2.21 5.24 -6.00
CA PHE A 59 -1.72 6.60 -6.28
C PHE A 59 -2.84 7.65 -6.13
N GLN A 60 -4.05 7.35 -6.61
CA GLN A 60 -5.21 8.24 -6.48
C GLN A 60 -5.59 8.48 -5.01
N ALA A 61 -5.42 7.48 -4.16
CA ALA A 61 -5.69 7.61 -2.72
C ALA A 61 -4.71 8.52 -1.96
N MET A 62 -3.64 9.00 -2.62
CA MET A 62 -2.66 9.94 -2.06
C MET A 62 -2.92 11.41 -2.45
N LEU A 63 -3.90 11.66 -3.33
CA LEU A 63 -4.35 13.00 -3.74
C LEU A 63 -5.47 13.50 -2.84
#